data_AF-A0A7C6EV57-F1
#
_entry.id   AF-A0A7C6EV57-F1
#
_cell.length_a   1.000
_cell.length_b   1.000
_cell.length_c   1.000
_cell.angle_alpha   90.00
_cell.angle_beta   90.00
_cell.angle_gamma   90.00
#
_symmetry.space_group_name_H-M   'P 1'
#
loop_
_entity.id
_entity.type
_entity.pdbx_description
1 polymer ?
#
loop_
_entity_poly.entity_id
_entity_poly.type
_entity_poly.pdbx_seq_one_letter_code
_entity_poly.pdbx_strand_id
1 'polypeptide(L)'
;MCQRRIPDWQIELALRFGKRIYARGSLYYFVGRRQVDKMEKQGYRGVEKLEGLTLVLDPHDKVLLTVFKNRRFLDRIRFKD
;
A
#
# COMPACT_ATOMS: atom_id res chain seq x y z
N MET A 1 -8.06 -14.58 15.79
CA MET A 1 -7.69 -14.03 14.46
C MET A 1 -7.37 -12.55 14.61
N CYS A 2 -6.12 -12.14 14.42
CA CYS A 2 -5.75 -10.71 14.46
C CYS A 2 -6.11 -10.05 13.13
N GLN A 3 -7.40 -9.84 12.88
CA GLN A 3 -7.85 -9.03 11.75
C GLN A 3 -7.56 -7.56 12.10
N ARG A 4 -6.48 -7.01 11.54
CA ARG A 4 -6.27 -5.56 11.56
C ARG A 4 -7.51 -4.95 10.91
N ARG A 5 -8.18 -4.01 11.61
CA ARG A 5 -9.37 -3.28 11.10
C ARG A 5 -9.01 -2.40 9.89
N ILE A 6 -8.70 -3.03 8.76
CA ILE A 6 -8.43 -2.38 7.49
C ILE A 6 -9.67 -2.60 6.63
N PRO A 7 -10.55 -1.60 6.52
CA PRO A 7 -11.76 -1.70 5.73
C PRO A 7 -11.43 -1.69 4.23
N ASP A 8 -12.29 -2.31 3.43
CA ASP A 8 -12.05 -2.56 2.00
C ASP A 8 -11.76 -1.29 1.20
N TRP A 9 -12.40 -0.18 1.53
CA TRP A 9 -12.13 1.11 0.87
C TRP A 9 -10.67 1.57 1.01
N GLN A 10 -9.95 1.15 2.07
CA GLN A 10 -8.51 1.42 2.19
C GLN A 10 -7.69 0.61 1.19
N ILE A 11 -8.08 -0.65 0.98
CA ILE A 11 -7.45 -1.55 0.03
C ILE A 11 -7.69 -1.02 -1.39
N GLU A 12 -8.92 -0.65 -1.72
CA GLU A 12 -9.27 -0.08 -3.02
C GLU A 12 -8.48 1.19 -3.33
N LEU A 13 -8.39 2.14 -2.39
CA LEU A 13 -7.61 3.35 -2.58
C LEU A 13 -6.11 3.07 -2.70
N ALA A 14 -5.58 2.10 -1.95
CA ALA A 14 -4.19 1.69 -2.08
C ALA A 14 -3.90 1.03 -3.43
N LEU A 15 -4.80 0.19 -3.96
CA LEU A 15 -4.69 -0.38 -5.30
C LEU A 15 -4.75 0.70 -6.39
N ARG A 16 -5.59 1.72 -6.20
CA ARG A 16 -5.81 2.80 -7.18
C ARG A 16 -4.70 3.85 -7.18
N PHE A 17 -4.23 4.27 -6.01
CA PHE A 17 -3.34 5.42 -5.85
C PHE A 17 -1.94 5.05 -5.34
N GLY A 18 -1.76 3.85 -4.80
CA GLY A 18 -0.49 3.39 -4.27
C GLY A 18 0.61 3.33 -5.33
N LYS A 19 1.84 3.52 -4.89
CA LYS A 19 3.03 3.28 -5.71
C LYS A 19 3.19 1.77 -5.90
N ARG A 20 3.17 1.33 -7.16
CA ARG A 20 3.48 -0.06 -7.55
C ARG A 20 4.98 -0.31 -7.46
N ILE A 21 5.37 -1.42 -6.83
CA ILE A 21 6.77 -1.82 -6.68
C ILE A 21 6.85 -3.33 -6.89
N TYR A 22 7.73 -3.78 -7.78
CA TYR A 22 8.06 -5.19 -7.94
C TYR A 22 9.38 -5.46 -7.21
N ALA A 23 9.36 -6.38 -6.25
CA ALA A 23 10.55 -6.79 -5.51
C ALA A 23 10.35 -8.19 -4.90
N ARG A 24 11.44 -8.97 -4.75
CA ARG A 24 11.42 -10.29 -4.07
C ARG A 24 10.30 -11.23 -4.54
N GLY A 25 9.98 -11.24 -5.84
CA GLY A 25 8.91 -12.07 -6.40
C GLY A 25 7.48 -11.66 -5.99
N SER A 26 7.28 -10.43 -5.52
CA SER A 26 5.96 -9.92 -5.13
C SER A 26 5.68 -8.55 -5.74
N LEU A 27 4.39 -8.24 -5.88
CA LEU A 27 3.88 -6.93 -6.29
C LEU A 27 3.37 -6.20 -5.05
N TYR A 28 3.95 -5.03 -4.77
CA TYR A 28 3.55 -4.18 -3.67
C TYR A 28 2.80 -2.96 -4.16
N TYR A 29 1.75 -2.58 -3.43
CA TYR A 29 1.13 -1.25 -3.52
C TYR A 29 1.38 -0.50 -2.22
N PHE A 30 2.22 0.53 -2.27
CA PHE A 30 2.60 1.32 -1.11
C PHE A 30 1.98 2.71 -1.17
N VAL A 31 1.28 3.11 -0.12
CA VAL A 31 0.76 4.48 0.04
C VAL A 31 1.72 5.28 0.92
N GLY A 32 2.54 6.12 0.30
CA GLY A 32 3.41 7.07 1.01
C GLY A 32 2.78 8.46 1.11
N ARG A 33 3.50 9.38 1.76
CA ARG A 33 3.07 10.79 1.92
C ARG A 33 2.64 11.43 0.60
N ARG A 34 3.45 11.26 -0.46
CA ARG A 34 3.15 11.80 -1.79
C ARG A 34 1.82 11.31 -2.37
N GLN A 35 1.43 10.06 -2.10
CA GLN A 35 0.15 9.51 -2.57
C GLN A 35 -1.02 10.07 -1.78
N VAL A 36 -0.85 10.25 -0.46
CA VAL A 36 -1.84 10.91 0.41
C VAL A 36 -2.08 12.33 -0.07
N ASP A 37 -1.01 13.14 -0.23
CA ASP A 37 -1.14 14.53 -0.67
C ASP A 37 -1.84 14.63 -2.05
N LYS A 38 -1.61 13.66 -2.95
CA LYS A 38 -2.30 13.59 -4.25
C LYS A 38 -3.79 13.30 -4.09
N MET A 39 -4.17 12.38 -3.21
CA MET A 39 -5.57 12.07 -2.92
C MET A 39 -6.29 13.25 -2.26
N GLU A 40 -5.64 13.93 -1.31
CA GLU A 40 -6.18 15.14 -0.67
C GLU A 40 -6.44 16.25 -1.70
N LYS A 41 -5.49 16.50 -2.62
CA LYS A 41 -5.66 17.46 -3.73
C LYS A 41 -6.79 17.08 -4.69
N GLN A 42 -7.17 15.81 -4.75
CA GLN A 42 -8.31 15.31 -5.53
C GLN A 42 -9.63 15.32 -4.75
N GLY A 43 -9.64 15.83 -3.51
CA GLY A 43 -10.84 15.98 -2.69
C GLY A 43 -11.18 14.78 -1.81
N TYR A 44 -10.34 13.74 -1.77
CA TYR A 44 -10.56 12.61 -0.86
C TYR A 44 -10.28 13.05 0.58
N ARG A 45 -11.20 12.70 1.50
CA ARG A 45 -11.09 13.02 2.93
C ARG A 45 -10.73 11.78 3.73
N GLY A 46 -9.97 11.96 4.81
CA GLY A 46 -9.61 10.85 5.70
C GLY A 46 -8.55 9.91 5.12
N VAL A 47 -7.79 10.33 4.11
CA VAL A 47 -6.78 9.51 3.42
C VAL A 47 -5.43 9.51 4.13
N GLU A 48 -5.21 10.39 5.09
CA GLU A 48 -4.03 10.42 5.96
C GLU A 48 -3.81 9.10 6.69
N LYS A 49 -4.89 8.39 7.03
CA LYS A 49 -4.81 7.08 7.67
C LYS A 49 -4.32 5.97 6.74
N LEU A 50 -4.23 6.21 5.42
CA LEU A 50 -3.60 5.29 4.46
C LEU A 50 -2.08 5.40 4.46
N GLU A 51 -1.48 6.45 5.05
CA GLU A 51 -0.03 6.62 5.00
C GLU A 51 0.71 5.43 5.65
N GLY A 52 1.57 4.78 4.87
CA GLY A 52 2.30 3.57 5.22
C GLY A 52 1.54 2.27 4.91
N LEU A 53 0.30 2.32 4.43
CA LEU A 53 -0.43 1.13 4.03
C LEU A 53 0.27 0.44 2.86
N THR A 54 0.50 -0.85 3.01
CA THR A 54 1.19 -1.69 2.04
C THR A 54 0.34 -2.92 1.76
N LEU A 55 0.01 -3.11 0.50
CA LEU A 55 -0.58 -4.36 0.01
C LEU A 55 0.52 -5.20 -0.62
N VAL A 56 0.50 -6.50 -0.39
CA VAL A 56 1.34 -7.48 -1.06
C VAL A 56 0.46 -8.40 -1.87
N LEU A 57 0.69 -8.42 -3.17
CA LEU A 57 -0.01 -9.25 -4.12
C LEU A 57 0.95 -10.24 -4.74
N ASP A 58 0.43 -11.40 -5.09
CA ASP A 58 1.09 -12.27 -6.06
C ASP A 58 1.19 -11.51 -7.41
N PRO A 59 2.37 -11.51 -8.06
CA PRO A 59 2.57 -10.72 -9.27
C PRO A 59 1.90 -11.31 -10.52
N HIS A 60 1.52 -12.59 -10.52
CA HIS A 60 0.93 -13.30 -11.64
C HIS A 60 -0.59 -13.22 -11.64
N ASP A 61 -1.23 -13.66 -10.56
CA ASP A 61 -2.69 -13.74 -10.45
C ASP A 61 -3.32 -12.51 -9.77
N LYS A 62 -2.48 -11.63 -9.19
CA LYS A 62 -2.87 -10.42 -8.47
C LYS A 62 -3.73 -10.70 -7.24
N VAL A 63 -3.66 -11.90 -6.68
CA VAL A 63 -4.31 -12.24 -5.40
C VAL A 63 -3.63 -11.47 -4.28
N LEU A 64 -4.44 -10.84 -3.44
CA LEU A 64 -3.98 -10.12 -2.25
C LEU A 64 -3.54 -11.12 -1.17
N LEU A 65 -2.22 -11.22 -0.97
CA LEU A 65 -1.63 -12.14 0.00
C LEU A 65 -1.69 -11.57 1.41
N THR A 66 -1.34 -10.28 1.57
CA THR A 66 -1.37 -9.65 2.89
C THR A 66 -1.47 -8.12 2.82
N VAL A 67 -1.92 -7.55 3.93
CA VAL A 67 -2.00 -6.11 4.14
C VAL A 67 -1.37 -5.74 5.49
N PHE A 68 -0.54 -4.71 5.48
CA PHE A 68 0.05 -4.18 6.70
C PHE A 68 0.33 -2.69 6.58
N LYS A 69 0.63 -2.06 7.72
CA LYS A 69 1.00 -0.65 7.79
C LYS A 69 2.45 -0.50 8.26
N ASN A 70 3.29 0.08 7.42
CA ASN A 70 4.68 0.40 7.72
C ASN A 70 5.10 1.67 6.96
N ARG A 71 5.25 2.79 7.68
CA ARG A 71 5.67 4.07 7.07
C ARG A 71 7.10 4.05 6.53
N ARG A 72 7.96 3.15 7.02
CA ARG A 72 9.36 2.98 6.58
C ARG A 72 9.52 1.82 5.59
N PHE A 73 8.46 1.41 4.91
CA PHE A 73 8.50 0.25 4.02
C PHE A 73 9.50 0.43 2.87
N LEU A 74 9.55 1.62 2.27
CA LEU A 74 10.47 1.90 1.15
C LEU A 74 11.94 1.74 1.52
N ASP A 75 12.31 2.05 2.76
CA ASP A 75 13.69 1.90 3.25
C ASP A 75 14.10 0.42 3.34
N ARG A 76 13.12 -0.47 3.58
CA ARG A 76 13.32 -1.91 3.79
C ARG A 76 13.16 -2.76 2.54
N ILE A 77 12.52 -2.21 1.50
CA ILE A 77 12.32 -2.91 0.24
C ILE A 77 13.54 -2.83 -0.68
N ARG A 78 14.45 -1.88 -0.43
CA ARG A 78 15.72 -1.75 -1.18
C ARG A 78 16.67 -2.92 -0.86
N PHE A 79 16.93 -3.68 -1.92
CA PHE A 79 18.05 -4.56 -2.28
C PHE A 79 18.89 -5.22 -1.17
N LYS A 80 18.92 -6.56 -1.23
CA LYS A 80 20.17 -7.29 -1.05
C LYS A 80 20.64 -7.57 -2.49
N ASP A 81 21.78 -7.00 -2.88
CA ASP A 81 22.56 -7.54 -3.99
C ASP A 81 23.06 -8.95 -3.61
#